data_AF-A0A8D0S9Z8-F1
#
_entry.id   AF-A0A8D0S9Z8-F1
#
_cell.length_a   1.000
_cell.length_b   1.000
_cell.length_c   1.000
_cell.angle_alpha   90.00
_cell.angle_beta   90.00
_cell.angle_gamma   90.00
#
_symmetry.space_group_name_H-M   'P 1'
#
loop_
_entity.id
_entity.type
_entity.pdbx_description
1 polymer ?
#
loop_
_entity_poly.entity_id
_entity_poly.type
_entity_poly.pdbx_seq_one_letter_code
_entity_poly.pdbx_strand_id
1 'polypeptide(L)'
;LRIMGPGALVLLLSGALALNRTWAGPHSLSYFFTAVSRPDRGEPRFIAVGYVNDTQFVRFDSDAPNPRMEPRAPWMEQEGQDCWDQQTRNVKEEAQIYRGNLRAALGYYNQSVAGEDRPGSPRPAGPRPGRSRWGLSPVSFSV
;
A
#
# COMPACT_ATOMS: atom_id res chain seq x y z
N LEU A 1 -18.04 -39.64 -41.56
CA LEU A 1 -17.29 -38.52 -40.95
C LEU A 1 -17.15 -37.42 -42.01
N ARG A 2 -17.79 -36.26 -41.85
CA ARG A 2 -17.73 -35.17 -42.86
C ARG A 2 -16.45 -34.37 -42.63
N ILE A 3 -15.55 -34.37 -43.61
CA ILE A 3 -14.29 -33.62 -43.56
C ILE A 3 -14.63 -32.13 -43.63
N MET A 4 -14.26 -31.39 -42.61
CA MET A 4 -14.47 -29.95 -42.54
C MET A 4 -13.53 -29.26 -43.54
N GLY A 5 -14.08 -28.45 -44.45
CA GLY A 5 -13.29 -27.82 -45.52
C GLY A 5 -12.28 -26.80 -44.99
N PRO A 6 -11.20 -26.49 -45.74
CA PRO A 6 -10.14 -25.57 -45.32
C PRO A 6 -10.65 -24.22 -44.82
N GLY A 7 -11.71 -23.68 -45.45
CA GLY A 7 -12.31 -22.41 -45.05
C GLY A 7 -12.99 -22.43 -43.67
N ALA A 8 -13.59 -23.55 -43.28
CA ALA A 8 -14.20 -23.68 -41.95
C ALA A 8 -13.13 -23.82 -40.85
N LEU A 9 -11.99 -24.44 -41.17
CA LEU A 9 -10.83 -24.48 -40.27
C LEU A 9 -10.24 -23.09 -40.05
N VAL A 10 -10.09 -22.30 -41.12
CA VAL A 10 -9.60 -20.91 -41.03
C VAL A 10 -10.56 -20.05 -40.19
N LEU A 11 -11.88 -20.16 -40.39
CA LEU A 11 -12.86 -19.42 -39.59
C LEU A 11 -12.84 -19.79 -38.11
N LEU A 12 -12.67 -21.08 -37.79
CA LEU A 12 -12.54 -21.53 -36.39
C LEU A 12 -11.23 -21.07 -35.75
N LEU A 13 -10.12 -21.12 -36.49
CA LEU A 13 -8.83 -20.62 -36.02
C LEU A 13 -8.87 -19.09 -35.85
N SER A 14 -9.44 -18.35 -36.80
CA SER A 14 -9.63 -16.90 -36.70
C SER A 14 -10.57 -16.52 -35.55
N GLY A 15 -11.62 -17.30 -35.29
CA GLY A 15 -12.49 -17.11 -34.13
C GLY A 15 -11.77 -17.34 -32.80
N ALA A 16 -10.97 -18.41 -32.71
CA ALA A 16 -10.14 -18.69 -31.54
C ALA A 16 -9.06 -17.60 -31.32
N LEU A 17 -8.43 -17.11 -32.38
CA LEU A 17 -7.46 -16.01 -32.32
C LEU A 17 -8.12 -14.66 -31.96
N ALA A 18 -9.34 -14.38 -32.42
CA ALA A 18 -10.09 -13.17 -32.07
C ALA A 18 -10.52 -13.15 -30.59
N LEU A 19 -10.75 -14.32 -29.99
CA LEU A 19 -11.00 -14.49 -28.55
C LEU A 19 -9.74 -14.28 -27.70
N ASN A 20 -8.54 -14.46 -28.27
CA ASN A 20 -7.26 -14.32 -27.56
C ASN A 20 -6.74 -12.88 -27.53
N ARG A 21 -7.63 -11.88 -27.67
CA ARG A 21 -7.26 -10.49 -27.44
C ARG A 21 -6.92 -10.35 -25.96
N THR A 22 -5.63 -10.42 -25.64
CA THR A 22 -5.09 -10.29 -24.30
C THR A 22 -5.48 -8.92 -23.75
N TRP A 23 -6.53 -8.90 -22.93
CA TRP A 23 -6.94 -7.73 -22.17
C TRP A 23 -5.94 -7.53 -21.02
N ALA A 24 -4.72 -7.15 -21.35
CA ALA A 24 -3.83 -6.50 -20.39
C ALA A 24 -4.19 -5.01 -20.42
N GLY A 25 -5.22 -4.63 -19.66
CA GLY A 25 -5.44 -3.23 -19.32
C GLY A 25 -4.26 -2.67 -18.53
N PRO A 26 -4.13 -1.35 -18.37
CA PRO A 26 -3.10 -0.78 -17.52
C PRO A 26 -3.25 -1.31 -16.08
N HIS A 27 -2.12 -1.69 -15.48
CA HIS A 27 -2.07 -2.11 -14.08
C HIS A 27 -1.59 -0.95 -13.18
N SER A 28 -2.11 -0.88 -11.96
CA SER A 28 -1.72 0.09 -10.94
C SER A 28 -1.28 -0.62 -9.66
N LEU A 29 -0.26 -0.06 -9.00
CA LEU A 29 0.20 -0.44 -7.67
C LEU A 29 0.13 0.79 -6.78
N SER A 30 -0.47 0.68 -5.60
CA SER A 30 -0.62 1.79 -4.66
C SER A 30 -0.36 1.35 -3.23
N TYR A 31 0.32 2.20 -2.47
CA TYR A 31 0.51 2.04 -1.03
C TYR A 31 -0.03 3.25 -0.29
N PHE A 32 -0.73 3.00 0.81
CA PHE A 32 -1.21 4.04 1.70
C PHE A 32 -0.65 3.80 3.10
N PHE A 33 -0.01 4.83 3.65
CA PHE A 33 0.54 4.85 4.99
C PHE A 33 -0.22 5.88 5.82
N THR A 34 -0.76 5.44 6.95
CA THR A 34 -1.57 6.29 7.82
C THR A 34 -1.04 6.19 9.24
N ALA A 35 -0.74 7.33 9.84
CA ALA A 35 -0.40 7.44 11.25
C ALA A 35 -1.45 8.27 11.98
N VAL A 36 -1.98 7.76 13.09
CA VAL A 36 -3.03 8.38 13.87
C VAL A 36 -2.53 8.63 15.29
N SER A 37 -2.43 9.90 15.70
CA SER A 37 -2.13 10.29 17.08
C SER A 37 -3.21 9.78 18.02
N ARG A 38 -2.82 9.20 19.15
CA ARG A 38 -3.75 8.73 20.18
C ARG A 38 -3.22 9.06 21.57
N PRO A 39 -3.50 10.26 22.09
CA PRO A 39 -2.95 10.70 23.37
C PRO A 39 -3.27 9.72 24.51
N ASP A 40 -4.45 9.08 24.48
CA ASP A 40 -4.90 8.16 25.53
C ASP A 40 -4.25 6.75 25.46
N ARG A 41 -3.53 6.42 24.38
CA ARG A 41 -2.96 5.08 24.14
C ARG A 41 -1.45 5.07 23.94
N GLY A 42 -0.78 6.19 24.21
CA GLY A 42 0.66 6.33 24.08
C GLY A 42 1.11 6.49 22.63
N GLU A 43 1.55 5.39 22.00
CA GLU A 43 2.14 5.44 20.66
C GLU A 43 1.07 5.60 19.55
N PRO A 44 1.34 6.43 18.52
CA PRO A 44 0.45 6.57 17.37
C PRO A 44 0.18 5.23 16.70
N ARG A 45 -1.06 5.01 16.23
CA ARG A 45 -1.36 3.84 15.40
C ARG A 45 -0.79 4.06 14.02
N PHE A 46 -0.05 3.09 13.50
CA PHE A 46 0.43 3.08 12.13
C PHE A 46 -0.21 1.94 11.34
N ILE A 47 -0.73 2.27 10.16
CA ILE A 47 -1.34 1.32 9.23
C ILE A 47 -0.70 1.50 7.86
N ALA A 48 -0.27 0.41 7.25
CA ALA A 48 0.14 0.38 5.85
C ALA A 48 -0.75 -0.59 5.08
N VAL A 49 -1.21 -0.20 3.89
CA VAL A 49 -2.01 -1.06 3.00
C VAL A 49 -1.51 -0.94 1.57
N GLY A 50 -1.45 -2.07 0.86
CA GLY A 50 -1.04 -2.15 -0.54
C GLY A 50 -2.16 -2.68 -1.43
N TYR A 51 -2.32 -2.08 -2.61
CA TYR A 51 -3.31 -2.44 -3.61
C TYR A 51 -2.66 -2.69 -4.97
N VAL A 52 -3.11 -3.73 -5.67
CA VAL A 52 -2.89 -3.93 -7.11
C VAL A 52 -4.25 -3.83 -7.79
N ASN A 53 -4.44 -2.88 -8.70
CA ASN A 53 -5.71 -2.68 -9.45
C ASN A 53 -6.98 -2.66 -8.56
N ASP A 54 -6.94 -2.01 -7.40
CA ASP A 54 -8.05 -1.98 -6.41
C ASP A 54 -8.22 -3.24 -5.54
N THR A 55 -7.42 -4.28 -5.75
CA THR A 55 -7.37 -5.45 -4.86
C THR A 55 -6.31 -5.25 -3.77
N GLN A 56 -6.75 -5.22 -2.51
CA GLN A 56 -5.81 -5.16 -1.40
C GLN A 56 -5.03 -6.48 -1.31
N PHE A 57 -3.70 -6.40 -1.37
CA PHE A 57 -2.85 -7.59 -1.35
C PHE A 57 -1.97 -7.68 -0.10
N VAL A 58 -1.72 -6.57 0.59
CA VAL A 58 -0.98 -6.55 1.86
C VAL A 58 -1.55 -5.56 2.87
N ARG A 59 -1.31 -5.85 4.15
CA ARG A 59 -1.62 -4.97 5.28
C ARG A 59 -0.62 -5.10 6.40
N PHE A 60 -0.28 -3.98 7.03
CA PHE A 60 0.35 -3.92 8.34
C PHE A 60 -0.52 -3.08 9.28
N ASP A 61 -0.60 -3.48 10.54
CA ASP A 61 -1.27 -2.74 11.61
C ASP A 61 -0.40 -2.78 12.87
N SER A 62 0.05 -1.62 13.36
CA SER A 62 0.92 -1.53 14.55
C SER A 62 0.24 -2.00 15.82
N ASP A 63 -1.10 -2.02 15.84
CA ASP A 63 -1.90 -2.44 16.99
C ASP A 63 -2.20 -3.93 17.00
N ALA A 64 -1.85 -4.66 15.94
CA ALA A 64 -2.06 -6.10 15.93
C ALA A 64 -1.27 -6.75 17.08
N PRO A 65 -1.76 -7.84 17.69
CA PRO A 65 -1.02 -8.55 18.75
C PRO A 65 0.39 -8.99 18.32
N ASN A 66 0.59 -9.26 17.03
CA ASN A 66 1.89 -9.51 16.42
C ASN A 66 2.05 -8.64 15.17
N PRO A 67 2.54 -7.39 15.29
CA PRO A 67 2.65 -6.48 14.16
C PRO A 67 3.63 -7.01 13.11
N ARG A 68 3.08 -7.43 11.97
CA ARG A 68 3.81 -7.90 10.79
C ARG A 68 3.06 -7.54 9.51
N MET A 69 3.76 -7.56 8.39
CA MET A 69 3.12 -7.45 7.08
C MET A 69 2.37 -8.75 6.80
N GLU A 70 1.10 -8.65 6.43
CA GLU A 70 0.22 -9.79 6.21
C GLU A 70 -0.30 -9.82 4.78
N PRO A 71 -0.37 -11.01 4.14
CA PRO A 71 -1.05 -11.18 2.87
C PRO A 71 -2.55 -10.92 3.02
N ARG A 72 -3.15 -10.31 2.00
CA ARG A 72 -4.60 -10.03 1.91
C ARG A 72 -5.26 -10.59 0.66
N ALA A 73 -4.46 -11.21 -0.22
CA ALA A 73 -4.94 -11.92 -1.38
C ALA A 73 -4.29 -13.31 -1.46
N PRO A 74 -4.98 -14.34 -1.99
CA PRO A 74 -4.45 -15.71 -2.02
C PRO A 74 -3.13 -15.86 -2.77
N TRP A 75 -2.93 -15.07 -3.84
CA TRP A 75 -1.70 -15.07 -4.62
C TRP A 75 -0.49 -14.51 -3.87
N MET A 76 -0.68 -13.89 -2.71
CA MET A 76 0.42 -13.49 -1.84
C MET A 76 0.93 -14.61 -0.94
N GLU A 77 0.16 -15.67 -0.71
CA GLU A 77 0.57 -16.78 0.17
C GLU A 77 1.77 -17.56 -0.36
N GLN A 78 2.06 -17.47 -1.66
CA GLN A 78 3.22 -18.10 -2.30
C GLN A 78 4.55 -17.39 -1.99
N GLU A 79 4.49 -16.18 -1.44
CA GLU A 79 5.68 -15.38 -1.15
C GLU A 79 6.46 -15.95 0.04
N GLY A 80 7.79 -15.97 -0.06
CA GLY A 80 8.66 -16.60 0.93
C GLY A 80 8.73 -15.86 2.26
N GLN A 81 9.06 -16.58 3.34
CA GLN A 81 9.19 -16.01 4.69
C GLN A 81 10.21 -14.87 4.76
N ASP A 82 11.33 -14.97 4.03
CA ASP A 82 12.36 -13.93 3.97
C ASP A 82 11.81 -12.60 3.42
N CYS A 83 10.91 -12.67 2.44
CA CYS A 83 10.26 -11.49 1.90
C CYS A 83 9.33 -10.88 2.95
N TRP A 84 8.50 -11.69 3.62
CA TRP A 84 7.62 -11.21 4.69
C TRP A 84 8.37 -10.57 5.86
N ASP A 85 9.50 -11.14 6.25
CA ASP A 85 10.35 -10.60 7.31
C ASP A 85 10.99 -9.26 6.90
N GLN A 86 11.46 -9.16 5.66
CA GLN A 86 12.00 -7.91 5.11
C GLN A 86 10.92 -6.83 4.99
N GLN A 87 9.73 -7.15 4.48
CA GLN A 87 8.61 -6.22 4.39
C GLN A 87 8.16 -5.74 5.78
N THR A 88 8.13 -6.66 6.75
CA THR A 88 7.81 -6.35 8.14
C THR A 88 8.85 -5.41 8.76
N ARG A 89 10.14 -5.58 8.45
CA ARG A 89 11.19 -4.66 8.92
C ARG A 89 11.01 -3.27 8.32
N ASN A 90 10.86 -3.18 7.00
CA ASN A 90 10.69 -1.91 6.29
C ASN A 90 9.48 -1.12 6.81
N VAL A 91 8.33 -1.77 6.98
CA VAL A 91 7.12 -1.09 7.45
C VAL A 91 7.21 -0.65 8.92
N LYS A 92 7.99 -1.35 9.74
CA LYS A 92 8.30 -0.92 11.11
C LYS A 92 9.21 0.31 11.14
N GLU A 93 10.16 0.42 10.22
CA GLU A 93 10.99 1.62 10.05
C GLU A 93 10.15 2.82 9.60
N GLU A 94 9.25 2.63 8.63
CA GLU A 94 8.28 3.65 8.21
C GLU A 94 7.39 4.11 9.38
N ALA A 95 6.93 3.20 10.23
CA ALA A 95 6.16 3.56 11.43
C ALA A 95 6.94 4.53 12.34
N GLN A 96 8.26 4.35 12.49
CA GLN A 96 9.10 5.25 13.28
C GLN A 96 9.26 6.62 12.62
N ILE A 97 9.41 6.67 11.30
CA ILE A 97 9.47 7.92 10.53
C ILE A 97 8.16 8.70 10.71
N TYR A 98 7.02 8.03 10.53
CA TYR A 98 5.71 8.65 10.67
C TYR A 98 5.44 9.13 12.10
N ARG A 99 5.93 8.42 13.12
CA ARG A 99 5.91 8.90 14.50
C ARG A 99 6.67 10.22 14.66
N GLY A 100 7.86 10.32 14.08
CA GLY A 100 8.65 11.56 14.07
C GLY A 100 7.92 12.71 13.35
N ASN A 101 7.38 12.42 12.17
CA ASN A 101 6.61 13.39 11.37
C ASN A 101 5.36 13.88 12.11
N LEU A 102 4.64 12.99 12.78
CA LEU A 102 3.47 13.33 13.56
C LEU A 102 3.83 14.23 14.76
N ARG A 103 4.90 13.91 15.50
CA ARG A 103 5.39 14.78 16.59
C ARG A 103 5.79 16.16 16.08
N ALA A 104 6.49 16.22 14.95
CA ALA A 104 6.86 17.48 14.31
C ALA A 104 5.61 18.27 13.90
N ALA A 105 4.63 17.63 13.25
CA ALA A 105 3.40 18.28 12.83
C ALA A 105 2.60 18.84 14.02
N LEU A 106 2.45 18.07 15.11
CA LEU A 106 1.80 18.55 16.34
C LEU A 106 2.51 19.77 16.91
N GLY A 107 3.85 19.75 16.97
CA GLY A 107 4.65 20.89 17.38
C GLY A 107 4.49 22.12 16.48
N TYR A 108 4.52 21.93 15.15
CA TYR A 108 4.36 23.02 14.19
C TYR A 108 3.01 23.72 14.32
N TYR A 109 1.93 22.98 14.57
CA TYR A 109 0.60 23.56 14.72
C TYR A 109 0.26 23.97 16.16
N ASN A 110 1.24 23.97 17.08
CA ASN A 110 1.05 24.20 18.51
C ASN A 110 -0.08 23.35 19.11
N GLN A 111 -0.34 22.17 18.52
CA GLN A 111 -1.28 21.21 19.08
C GLN A 111 -0.52 20.50 20.19
N SER A 112 -0.71 20.95 21.43
CA SER A 112 -0.17 20.27 22.60
C SER A 112 -0.66 18.82 22.61
N VAL A 113 0.18 17.93 23.17
CA VAL A 113 -0.06 16.48 23.25
C VAL A 113 -1.34 16.12 24.03
N ALA A 114 -1.97 17.09 24.68
CA ALA A 114 -3.37 17.08 25.08
C ALA A 114 -4.02 18.35 24.53
N GLY A 115 -5.25 18.27 24.04
CA GLY A 115 -6.03 19.42 23.58
C GLY A 115 -6.37 20.38 24.72
N GLU A 116 -5.39 21.15 25.18
CA GLU A 116 -5.60 22.33 26.00
C GLU A 116 -5.53 23.56 25.08
N ASP A 117 -6.70 24.16 24.88
CA ASP A 117 -6.87 25.43 24.19
C ASP A 117 -5.98 26.51 24.83
N ARG A 118 -5.00 27.01 24.07
CA ARG A 118 -4.43 28.34 24.29
C ARG A 118 -4.82 29.26 23.12
N PRO A 119 -5.61 30.33 23.37
CA PRO A 119 -5.95 31.26 22.31
C PRO A 119 -4.75 32.21 22.06
N GLY A 120 -4.26 32.27 20.82
CA GLY A 120 -3.44 33.41 20.38
C GLY A 120 -2.23 33.14 19.49
N SER A 121 -1.94 31.92 19.01
CA SER A 121 -0.77 31.71 18.14
C SER A 121 -1.11 31.85 16.64
N PRO A 122 -0.30 32.57 15.83
CA PRO A 122 -0.49 32.66 14.39
C PRO A 122 -0.37 31.28 13.72
N ARG A 123 -1.31 30.94 12.83
CA ARG A 123 -1.24 29.72 12.01
C ARG A 123 -0.02 29.79 11.08
N PRO A 124 0.95 28.86 11.18
CA PRO A 124 2.02 28.78 10.21
C PRO A 124 1.50 28.22 8.87
N ALA A 125 2.12 28.64 7.77
CA ALA A 125 1.85 28.09 6.45
C ALA A 125 2.11 26.58 6.44
N GLY A 126 1.12 25.82 5.99
CA GLY A 126 1.17 24.36 6.06
C GLY A 126 2.33 23.76 5.25
N PRO A 127 2.81 22.56 5.62
CA PRO A 127 3.87 21.91 4.88
C PRO A 127 3.37 21.61 3.48
N ARG A 128 4.14 22.04 2.46
CA ARG A 128 3.98 21.52 1.11
C ARG A 128 4.13 20.00 1.19
N PRO A 129 3.28 19.21 0.50
CA PRO A 129 3.39 17.76 0.52
C PRO A 129 4.82 17.38 0.14
N GLY A 130 5.56 16.90 1.12
CA GLY A 130 6.94 16.47 0.94
C GLY A 130 6.92 15.30 0.00
N ARG A 131 7.36 15.53 -1.23
CA ARG A 131 7.70 14.46 -2.16
C ARG A 131 8.84 13.67 -1.52
N SER A 132 8.53 12.54 -0.91
CA SER A 132 9.51 11.62 -0.32
C SER A 132 10.43 11.12 -1.42
N ARG A 133 11.59 11.78 -1.55
CA ARG A 133 12.76 11.32 -2.29
C ARG A 133 13.72 10.73 -1.27
N TRP A 134 13.44 9.51 -0.81
CA TRP A 134 14.41 8.54 -0.29
C TRP A 134 13.78 7.16 -0.50
N GLY A 135 14.54 6.29 -1.17
CA GLY A 135 14.02 5.15 -1.91
C GLY A 135 13.66 3.98 -1.03
N LEU A 136 12.40 3.55 -1.14
CA LEU A 136 12.14 2.14 -1.33
C LEU A 136 11.93 1.96 -2.82
N SER A 137 12.82 1.21 -3.47
CA SER A 137 12.32 0.36 -4.56
C SER A 137 11.17 -0.43 -3.94
N PRO A 138 9.93 -0.33 -4.45
CA PRO A 138 8.95 -1.35 -4.10
C PRO A 138 9.66 -2.67 -4.38
N VAL A 139 9.81 -3.53 -3.38
CA VAL A 139 10.18 -4.91 -3.68
C VAL A 139 9.11 -5.35 -4.66
N SER A 140 9.52 -5.66 -5.88
CA SER A 140 8.62 -6.13 -6.91
C SER A 140 7.98 -7.39 -6.36
N PHE A 141 6.73 -7.28 -5.92
CA PHE A 141 5.89 -8.43 -5.78
C PHE A 141 5.67 -8.94 -7.20
N SER A 142 6.17 -10.13 -7.49
CA SER A 142 5.92 -10.80 -8.75
C SER A 142 4.44 -11.16 -8.78
N VAL A 143 3.66 -10.41 -9.56
CA VAL A 143 2.28 -10.73 -9.91
C VAL A 143 2.28 -11.75 -11.03
#